data_AF-A0A804KX49-F1
#
_entry.id   AF-A0A804KX49-F1
#
_cell.length_a   1.000
_cell.length_b   1.000
_cell.length_c   1.000
_cell.angle_alpha   90.00
_cell.angle_beta   90.00
_cell.angle_gamma   90.00
#
_symmetry.space_group_name_H-M   'P 1'
#
loop_
_entity.id
_entity.type
_entity.pdbx_description
1 polymer ?
#
loop_
_entity_poly.entity_id
_entity_poly.type
_entity_poly.pdbx_seq_one_letter_code
_entity_poly.pdbx_strand_id
1 'polypeptide(L)' 'MPPGIPVLNPGEVITREALDYLLDARNKGVVIMGAADPRLSSMVVCSE' A
#
# COMPACT_ATOMS: atom_id res chain seq x y z
N MET A 1 3.13 -18.78 -2.68
CA MET A 1 3.26 -17.64 -3.60
C MET A 1 2.30 -16.56 -3.13
N PRO A 2 2.69 -15.27 -3.05
CA PRO A 2 1.72 -14.22 -2.81
C PRO A 2 0.70 -14.23 -3.97
N PRO A 3 -0.57 -13.86 -3.74
CA PRO A 3 -1.52 -13.73 -4.85
C PRO A 3 -0.95 -12.68 -5.80
N GLY A 4 -0.66 -13.07 -7.05
CA GLY A 4 0.06 -12.25 -8.04
C GLY A 4 -0.76 -11.07 -8.57
N ILE A 5 -1.67 -10.51 -7.76
CA ILE A 5 -2.56 -9.42 -8.12
C ILE A 5 -2.13 -8.16 -7.36
N PRO A 6 -1.97 -7.02 -8.05
CA PRO A 6 -1.64 -5.76 -7.41
C PRO A 6 -2.77 -5.29 -6.49
N VAL A 7 -2.40 -4.79 -5.31
CA VAL A 7 -3.32 -4.10 -4.38
C VAL A 7 -3.66 -2.71 -4.91
N LEU A 8 -2.67 -2.05 -5.55
CA LEU A 8 -2.82 -0.74 -6.16
C LEU A 8 -2.24 -0.69 -7.59
N ASN A 9 -2.88 0.06 -8.47
CA ASN A 9 -2.40 0.37 -9.83
C ASN A 9 -1.72 1.75 -9.91
N PRO A 10 -0.71 1.92 -10.79
CA PRO A 10 -0.11 3.24 -11.01
C PRO A 10 -1.14 4.28 -11.48
N GLY A 11 -1.17 5.43 -10.80
CA GLY A 11 -2.01 6.57 -11.17
C GLY A 11 -3.44 6.56 -10.62
N GLU A 12 -3.84 5.52 -9.90
CA GLU A 12 -5.16 5.51 -9.25
C GLU A 12 -5.17 6.30 -7.93
N VAL A 13 -6.35 6.77 -7.53
CA VAL A 13 -6.55 7.40 -6.23
C VAL A 13 -6.66 6.32 -5.16
N ILE A 14 -5.79 6.39 -4.15
CA ILE A 14 -5.83 5.46 -3.02
C ILE A 14 -7.11 5.70 -2.21
N THR A 15 -8.00 4.70 -2.18
CA THR A 15 -9.24 4.76 -1.39
C THR A 15 -8.97 4.49 0.09
N ARG A 16 -9.96 4.77 0.94
CA ARG A 16 -9.86 4.48 2.38
C ARG A 16 -9.73 2.98 2.64
N GLU A 17 -10.48 2.15 1.90
CA GLU A 17 -10.46 0.70 2.04
C GLU A 17 -9.08 0.13 1.65
N ALA A 18 -8.49 0.64 0.57
CA ALA A 18 -7.14 0.24 0.16
C ALA A 18 -6.09 0.69 1.18
N LEU A 19 -6.23 1.90 1.73
CA LEU A 19 -5.37 2.40 2.80
C LEU A 19 -5.46 1.52 4.06
N ASP A 20 -6.66 1.22 4.52
CA ASP A 20 -6.90 0.39 5.70
C ASP A 20 -6.30 -1.02 5.51
N TYR A 21 -6.46 -1.59 4.31
CA TYR A 21 -5.84 -2.87 3.96
C TYR A 21 -4.31 -2.82 4.04
N LEU A 22 -3.69 -1.78 3.48
CA LEU A 22 -2.22 -1.62 3.51
C LEU A 22 -1.70 -1.49 4.94
N LEU A 23 -2.40 -0.74 5.80
CA LEU A 23 -2.02 -0.57 7.20
C LEU A 23 -2.16 -1.87 8.00
N ASP A 24 -3.23 -2.63 7.77
CA ASP A 24 -3.43 -3.95 8.39
C ASP A 24 -2.35 -4.95 7.93
N ALA A 25 -2.05 -4.99 6.63
CA ALA A 25 -0.98 -5.82 6.07
C ALA A 25 0.38 -5.47 6.70
N ARG A 26 0.70 -4.18 6.85
CA ARG A 26 1.90 -3.70 7.55
C ARG A 26 1.94 -4.22 8.98
N ASN A 27 0.85 -4.06 9.74
CA ASN A 27 0.77 -4.49 11.14
C ASN A 27 0.95 -6.01 11.31
N LYS A 28 0.57 -6.78 10.29
CA LYS A 28 0.77 -8.25 10.22
C LYS A 28 2.18 -8.65 9.79
N GLY A 29 3.06 -7.69 9.50
CA GLY A 29 4.42 -7.95 9.01
C GLY A 29 4.48 -8.45 7.57
N VAL A 30 3.42 -8.23 6.78
CA VAL A 30 3.40 -8.57 5.36
C VAL A 30 4.37 -7.65 4.61
N VAL A 31 5.17 -8.22 3.73
CA VAL A 31 6.07 -7.46 2.86
C VAL A 31 5.25 -6.79 1.76
N ILE A 32 5.28 -5.46 1.72
CA ILE A 32 4.64 -4.64 0.69
C ILE A 32 5.68 -4.33 -0.38
N MET A 33 5.43 -4.76 -1.62
CA MET A 33 6.32 -4.53 -2.76
C MET A 33 5.84 -3.33 -3.59
N GLY A 34 6.78 -2.62 -4.23
CA GLY A 34 6.49 -1.49 -5.11
C GLY A 34 6.32 -0.13 -4.39
N ALA A 35 6.28 -0.11 -3.06
CA ALA A 35 6.33 1.12 -2.28
C ALA A 35 7.77 1.67 -2.18
N ALA A 36 7.92 3.00 -2.17
CA ALA A 36 9.21 3.66 -1.98
C ALA A 36 9.82 3.38 -0.58
N ASP A 37 8.97 3.25 0.45
CA ASP A 37 9.34 2.71 1.75
C ASP A 37 8.70 1.32 1.94
N PRO A 38 9.49 0.22 1.88
CA PRO A 38 8.98 -1.14 2.03
C PRO A 38 8.30 -1.43 3.39
N ARG A 39 8.55 -0.59 4.41
CA ARG A 39 7.94 -0.72 5.74
C ARG A 39 6.66 0.09 5.90
N LEU A 40 6.31 0.91 4.90
CA LEU A 40 5.16 1.81 4.92
C LEU A 40 5.12 2.69 6.20
N SER A 41 6.27 3.25 6.57
CA SER A 41 6.45 4.02 7.82
C SER A 41 5.95 5.46 7.69
N SER A 42 5.89 5.98 6.47
CA SER A 42 5.41 7.32 6.15
C SER A 42 4.66 7.30 4.82
N MET A 43 3.65 8.17 4.69
CA MET A 43 2.90 8.37 3.46
C MET A 43 2.88 9.85 3.11
N VAL A 44 3.04 10.14 1.82
CA VAL A 44 2.93 11.50 1.29
C VAL A 44 1.54 11.64 0.67
N VAL A 45 0.82 12.68 1.09
CA VAL A 45 -0.46 13.04 0.49
C VAL A 45 -0.17 14.01 -0.64
N CYS A 46 -0.40 13.58 -1.88
CA CYS A 46 -0.36 14.47 -3.02
C CYS A 46 -1.65 15.30 -3.04
N SER A 47 -1.49 16.63 -3.02
CA SER A 47 -2.58 17.55 -3.38
C SER A 47 -2.54 17.72 -4.90
N GLU A 48 -3.68 18.03 -5.53
CA GLU A 48 -3.67 18.54 -6.91
C GLU A 48 -2.89 19.86 -7.03
#